data_AF-A0A164XS94-F1
#
_entry.id   AF-A0A164XS94-F1
#
_cell.length_a   1.000
_cell.length_b   1.000
_cell.length_c   1.000
_cell.angle_alpha   90.00
_cell.angle_beta   90.00
_cell.angle_gamma   90.00
#
_symmetry.space_group_name_H-M   'P 1'
#
loop_
_entity.id
_entity.type
_entity.pdbx_description
1 polymer ?
#
loop_
_entity_poly.entity_id
_entity_poly.type
_entity_poly.pdbx_seq_one_letter_code
_entity_poly.pdbx_strand_id
1 'polypeptide(L)'
;MEKRAQRIDSGFRVLIIGKTGCGKTTILEKICGDEIADAPSEKRGLHNIEKELISVENNLFVAHDSMGFEAGTEKEMNIVLDFIKRRSEAKDPADRIHSIWYCMQSGPRPVQKAETVFFNSRHGSVPVIAILTKFDLLMEEMQQKVEDDGELEDDEAEEEAEKQATAIYEEHFKKALMSMKYPPTQVIKLSNGNCSLNRI
;
A
#
# COMPACT_ATOMS: atom_id res chain seq x y z
N MET A 1 -27.56 22.76 11.42
CA MET A 1 -26.24 23.07 12.00
C MET A 1 -25.28 22.00 11.51
N GLU A 2 -24.41 22.33 10.56
CA GLU A 2 -23.36 21.42 10.09
C GLU A 2 -22.41 21.13 11.24
N LYS A 3 -22.26 19.85 11.60
CA LYS A 3 -21.17 19.42 12.48
C LYS A 3 -19.86 19.68 11.73
N ARG A 4 -19.20 20.80 12.01
CA ARG A 4 -17.79 20.98 11.63
C ARG A 4 -17.02 19.80 12.20
N ALA A 5 -16.39 19.00 11.34
CA ALA A 5 -15.46 17.97 11.76
C ALA A 5 -14.45 18.61 12.72
N GLN A 6 -14.41 18.09 13.95
CA GLN A 6 -13.49 18.57 14.98
C GLN A 6 -12.08 18.34 14.45
N ARG A 7 -11.32 19.41 14.23
CA ARG A 7 -9.94 19.31 13.73
C ARG A 7 -9.11 18.54 14.75
N ILE A 8 -8.55 17.41 14.33
CA ILE A 8 -7.80 16.49 15.20
C ILE A 8 -6.35 16.93 15.17
N ASP A 9 -5.96 17.74 16.14
CA ASP A 9 -4.63 18.36 16.24
C ASP A 9 -3.48 17.35 16.48
N SER A 10 -3.78 16.05 16.66
CA SER A 10 -2.79 15.01 17.02
C SER A 10 -2.95 13.67 16.28
N GLY A 11 -3.68 13.62 15.16
CA GLY A 11 -3.91 12.38 14.42
C GLY A 11 -2.65 11.85 13.72
N PHE A 12 -2.46 10.53 13.75
CA PHE A 12 -1.46 9.83 12.94
C PHE A 12 -1.93 9.72 11.48
N ARG A 13 -1.30 10.53 10.64
CA ARG A 13 -1.58 10.64 9.19
C ARG A 13 -0.75 9.69 8.34
N VAL A 14 -1.43 8.89 7.53
CA VAL A 14 -0.83 7.97 6.57
C VAL A 14 -1.25 8.36 5.15
N LEU A 15 -0.29 8.40 4.23
CA LEU A 15 -0.58 8.47 2.80
C LEU A 15 -0.52 7.07 2.21
N ILE A 16 -1.62 6.58 1.62
CA ILE A 16 -1.65 5.31 0.90
C ILE A 16 -1.51 5.55 -0.62
N ILE A 17 -0.48 4.92 -1.20
CA ILE A 17 -0.05 5.05 -2.58
C ILE A 17 -0.11 3.69 -3.24
N GLY A 18 -0.34 3.64 -4.55
CA GLY A 18 -0.26 2.38 -5.30
C GLY A 18 -1.25 2.35 -6.44
N LYS A 19 -1.01 1.52 -7.44
CA LYS A 19 -1.84 1.47 -8.67
C LYS A 19 -3.32 1.22 -8.40
N THR A 20 -4.18 1.61 -9.35
CA THR A 20 -5.60 1.23 -9.32
C THR A 20 -5.73 -0.29 -9.23
N GLY A 21 -6.60 -0.76 -8.33
CA GLY A 21 -6.84 -2.19 -8.12
C GLY A 21 -5.80 -2.95 -7.29
N CYS A 22 -4.74 -2.29 -6.77
CA CYS A 22 -3.75 -2.96 -5.92
C CYS A 22 -4.22 -3.22 -4.48
N GLY A 23 -5.47 -2.91 -4.10
CA GLY A 23 -5.99 -3.24 -2.76
C GLY A 23 -5.86 -2.14 -1.69
N LYS A 24 -5.59 -0.89 -2.07
CA LYS A 24 -5.58 0.26 -1.13
C LYS A 24 -6.88 0.38 -0.33
N THR A 25 -8.02 0.40 -1.02
CA THR A 25 -9.35 0.53 -0.42
C THR A 25 -9.60 -0.57 0.60
N THR A 26 -9.29 -1.83 0.26
CA THR A 26 -9.42 -2.97 1.18
C THR A 26 -8.54 -2.83 2.43
N ILE A 27 -7.32 -2.28 2.31
CA ILE A 27 -6.48 -2.00 3.49
C ILE A 27 -7.12 -0.91 4.35
N LEU A 28 -7.61 0.16 3.72
CA LEU A 28 -8.28 1.25 4.43
C LEU A 28 -9.55 0.78 5.13
N GLU A 29 -10.39 -0.02 4.49
CA GLU A 29 -11.61 -0.60 5.09
C GLU A 29 -11.26 -1.47 6.30
N LYS A 30 -10.26 -2.35 6.18
CA LYS A 30 -9.83 -3.21 7.30
C LYS A 30 -9.29 -2.43 8.50
N ILE A 31 -8.73 -1.24 8.31
CA ILE A 31 -8.09 -0.44 9.36
C ILE A 31 -9.03 0.63 9.91
N CYS A 32 -9.85 1.22 9.05
CA CYS A 32 -10.76 2.29 9.41
C CYS A 32 -12.17 1.79 9.78
N GLY A 33 -12.46 0.50 9.56
CA GLY A 33 -13.80 -0.07 9.70
C GLY A 33 -14.69 0.24 8.49
N ASP A 34 -15.86 -0.42 8.45
CA ASP A 34 -16.83 -0.32 7.34
C ASP A 34 -17.45 1.09 7.20
N GLU A 35 -17.29 1.94 8.22
CA GLU A 35 -17.77 3.33 8.23
C GLU A 35 -16.61 4.32 8.09
N ILE A 36 -15.98 4.37 6.92
CA ILE A 36 -15.27 5.58 6.51
C ILE A 36 -16.36 6.62 6.22
N ALA A 37 -16.40 7.70 7.00
CA ALA A 37 -17.45 8.75 6.94
C ALA A 37 -17.61 9.42 5.55
N ASP A 38 -16.79 9.01 4.57
CA ASP A 38 -16.64 9.65 3.29
C ASP A 38 -15.97 8.70 2.27
N ALA A 39 -16.41 7.42 2.27
CA ALA A 39 -15.90 6.33 1.42
C ALA A 39 -15.52 6.82 0.00
N PRO A 40 -14.40 6.36 -0.57
CA PRO A 40 -13.92 6.83 -1.85
C PRO A 40 -15.01 6.62 -2.90
N SER A 41 -15.65 7.72 -3.32
CA SER A 41 -16.72 7.65 -4.30
C SER A 41 -16.17 6.99 -5.56
N GLU A 42 -16.76 5.89 -6.00
CA GLU A 42 -16.38 5.14 -7.21
C GLU A 42 -16.43 5.96 -8.51
N LYS A 43 -16.83 7.23 -8.44
CA LYS A 43 -16.77 8.17 -9.56
C LYS A 43 -15.33 8.61 -9.81
N ARG A 44 -14.64 7.80 -10.62
CA ARG A 44 -13.42 8.16 -11.37
C ARG A 44 -13.61 9.55 -11.98
N GLY A 45 -12.89 10.57 -11.49
CA GLY A 45 -12.97 11.94 -12.02
C GLY A 45 -12.87 13.08 -11.00
N LEU A 46 -13.24 12.88 -9.73
CA LEU A 46 -13.04 13.87 -8.65
C LEU A 46 -11.96 13.39 -7.67
N HIS A 47 -10.74 13.27 -8.16
CA HIS A 47 -9.59 12.83 -7.38
C HIS A 47 -9.06 13.97 -6.51
N ASN A 48 -9.06 13.79 -5.18
CA ASN A 48 -8.45 14.74 -4.27
C ASN A 48 -7.65 14.04 -3.17
N ILE A 49 -6.33 13.95 -3.35
CA ILE A 49 -5.37 13.42 -2.37
C ILE A 49 -5.38 14.21 -1.05
N GLU A 50 -5.87 15.45 -1.04
CA GLU A 50 -6.03 16.24 0.19
C GLU A 50 -7.21 15.79 1.05
N LYS A 51 -8.13 14.99 0.51
CA LYS A 51 -9.27 14.49 1.29
C LYS A 51 -8.76 13.61 2.43
N GLU A 52 -9.23 13.90 3.63
CA GLU A 52 -8.94 13.14 4.84
C GLU A 52 -9.98 12.05 5.01
N LEU A 53 -9.52 10.80 5.06
CA LEU A 53 -10.33 9.64 5.38
C LEU A 53 -10.12 9.33 6.87
N ILE A 54 -11.14 9.63 7.66
CA ILE A 54 -11.11 9.47 9.12
C ILE A 54 -12.08 8.36 9.48
N SER A 55 -11.61 7.39 10.26
CA SER A 55 -12.46 6.34 10.82
C SER A 55 -13.42 6.93 11.85
N VAL A 56 -14.68 6.50 11.81
CA VAL A 56 -15.66 6.82 12.86
C VAL A 56 -15.24 6.21 14.21
N GLU A 57 -14.62 5.03 14.18
CA GLU A 57 -14.20 4.28 15.37
C GLU A 57 -12.85 4.76 15.94
N ASN A 58 -11.95 5.24 15.07
CA ASN A 58 -10.64 5.75 15.45
C ASN A 58 -10.33 7.08 14.79
N ASN A 59 -10.73 8.16 15.45
CA ASN A 59 -10.49 9.51 14.98
C ASN A 59 -8.99 9.90 15.02
N LEU A 60 -8.12 9.15 15.70
CA LEU A 60 -6.68 9.41 15.73
C LEU A 60 -5.95 8.88 14.50
N PHE A 61 -6.59 8.07 13.65
CA PHE A 61 -6.01 7.62 12.39
C PHE A 61 -6.62 8.40 11.23
N VAL A 62 -5.76 9.00 10.40
CA VAL A 62 -6.20 9.73 9.22
C VAL A 62 -5.46 9.22 7.99
N ALA A 63 -6.20 8.73 7.01
CA ALA A 63 -5.64 8.31 5.74
C ALA A 63 -5.85 9.34 4.63
N HIS A 64 -4.86 9.45 3.77
CA HIS A 64 -4.96 10.10 2.47
C HIS A 64 -4.81 9.04 1.38
N ASP A 65 -5.77 8.91 0.49
CA ASP A 65 -5.68 7.98 -0.64
C ASP A 65 -5.24 8.72 -1.91
N SER A 66 -4.18 8.21 -2.54
CA SER A 66 -3.78 8.63 -3.90
C SER A 66 -4.82 8.29 -4.98
N MET A 67 -5.85 7.49 -4.65
CA MET A 67 -6.91 6.97 -5.55
C MET A 67 -6.41 6.07 -6.68
N GLY A 68 -5.12 5.74 -6.66
CA GLY A 68 -4.47 4.94 -7.68
C GLY A 68 -4.06 5.73 -8.90
N PHE A 69 -2.82 5.48 -9.34
CA PHE A 69 -2.34 5.95 -10.62
C PHE A 69 -2.45 4.85 -11.67
N GLU A 70 -2.73 5.23 -12.90
CA GLU A 70 -2.64 4.35 -14.06
C GLU A 70 -1.18 4.15 -14.47
N ALA A 71 -0.88 3.00 -15.07
CA ALA A 71 0.49 2.66 -15.42
C ALA A 71 1.04 3.62 -16.50
N GLY A 72 1.83 4.62 -16.09
CA GLY A 72 2.57 5.49 -17.02
C GLY A 72 2.20 6.97 -17.01
N THR A 73 1.31 7.42 -16.12
CA THR A 73 0.93 8.83 -15.96
C THR A 73 1.89 9.56 -15.02
N GLU A 74 2.98 10.13 -15.56
CA GLU A 74 3.92 10.98 -14.80
C GLU A 74 3.21 12.09 -14.01
N LYS A 75 2.08 12.58 -14.53
CA LYS A 75 1.23 13.59 -13.89
C LYS A 75 0.73 13.16 -12.51
N GLU A 76 0.26 11.92 -12.36
CA GLU A 76 -0.30 11.44 -11.09
C GLU A 76 0.81 11.23 -10.05
N MET A 77 1.97 10.74 -10.49
CA MET A 77 3.15 10.62 -9.64
C MET A 77 3.65 11.98 -9.15
N ASN A 78 3.65 13.01 -10.01
CA ASN A 78 4.02 14.36 -9.61
C ASN A 78 3.05 14.94 -8.57
N ILE A 79 1.74 14.71 -8.70
CA ILE A 79 0.75 15.13 -7.68
C ILE A 79 1.06 14.48 -6.32
N VAL A 80 1.41 13.20 -6.32
CA VAL A 80 1.79 12.46 -5.11
C VAL A 80 3.07 13.03 -4.49
N LEU A 81 4.12 13.24 -5.29
CA LEU A 81 5.40 13.78 -4.80
C LEU A 81 5.25 15.22 -4.27
N ASP A 82 4.45 16.05 -4.94
CA ASP A 82 4.14 17.42 -4.48
C ASP A 82 3.34 17.42 -3.18
N PHE A 83 2.39 16.49 -3.03
CA PHE A 83 1.66 16.29 -1.78
C PHE A 83 2.59 15.88 -0.64
N ILE A 84 3.45 14.88 -0.86
CA ILE A 84 4.44 14.42 0.12
C ILE A 84 5.34 15.57 0.54
N LYS A 85 5.86 16.34 -0.40
CA LYS A 85 6.73 17.48 -0.11
C LYS A 85 6.01 18.51 0.78
N ARG A 86 4.81 18.95 0.39
CA ARG A 86 4.05 19.95 1.16
C ARG A 86 3.67 19.47 2.55
N ARG A 87 3.22 18.21 2.68
CA ARG A 87 2.78 17.66 3.97
C ARG A 87 3.96 17.30 4.86
N SER A 88 5.08 16.83 4.32
CA SER A 88 6.28 16.54 5.13
C SER A 88 6.95 17.80 5.69
N GLU A 89 6.86 18.92 4.96
CA GLU A 89 7.41 20.22 5.35
C GLU A 89 6.38 21.16 5.99
N ALA A 90 5.18 20.67 6.32
CA ALA A 90 4.11 21.51 6.86
C ALA A 90 4.54 22.18 8.17
N LYS A 91 4.22 23.49 8.31
CA LYS A 91 4.54 24.25 9.52
C LYS A 91 3.79 23.72 10.73
N ASP A 92 2.52 23.39 10.52
CA ASP A 92 1.67 22.80 11.53
C ASP A 92 1.95 21.29 11.61
N PRO A 93 2.40 20.76 12.76
CA PRO A 93 2.57 19.33 12.95
C PRO A 93 1.28 18.54 12.71
N ALA A 94 0.12 19.14 13.01
CA ALA A 94 -1.18 18.50 12.80
C ALA A 94 -1.49 18.25 11.32
N ASP A 95 -0.79 18.90 10.38
CA ASP A 95 -0.95 18.69 8.95
C ASP A 95 0.10 17.73 8.37
N ARG A 96 1.08 17.29 9.15
CA ARG A 96 2.18 16.45 8.64
C ARG A 96 1.72 15.03 8.38
N ILE A 97 2.17 14.46 7.26
CA ILE A 97 2.12 13.01 7.07
C ILE A 97 3.22 12.35 7.90
N HIS A 98 2.89 11.24 8.54
CA HIS A 98 3.79 10.53 9.46
C HIS A 98 4.35 9.25 8.83
N SER A 99 3.63 8.65 7.89
CA SER A 99 4.07 7.47 7.15
C SER A 99 3.46 7.43 5.75
N ILE A 100 4.18 6.81 4.83
CA ILE A 100 3.72 6.51 3.48
C ILE A 100 3.60 4.99 3.36
N TRP A 101 2.44 4.50 2.95
CA TRP A 101 2.22 3.10 2.64
C TRP A 101 2.11 2.94 1.13
N TYR A 102 3.12 2.32 0.53
CA TYR A 102 3.16 2.07 -0.90
C TYR A 102 2.67 0.65 -1.19
N CYS A 103 1.42 0.54 -1.64
CA CYS A 103 0.80 -0.72 -2.02
C CYS A 103 1.17 -1.13 -3.45
N MET A 104 1.62 -2.37 -3.58
CA MET A 104 1.89 -3.00 -4.88
C MET A 104 1.34 -4.42 -4.88
N GLN A 105 0.68 -4.79 -5.97
CA GLN A 105 0.10 -6.14 -6.09
C GLN A 105 1.22 -7.16 -6.31
N SER A 106 1.19 -8.24 -5.53
CA SER A 106 1.99 -9.43 -5.74
C SER A 106 1.56 -10.10 -7.04
N GLY A 107 2.52 -10.44 -7.88
CA GLY A 107 2.25 -11.05 -9.18
C GLY A 107 3.53 -11.28 -9.98
N PRO A 108 3.41 -11.85 -11.18
CA PRO A 108 4.54 -12.36 -11.96
C PRO A 108 5.43 -11.26 -12.55
N ARG A 109 5.05 -9.98 -12.40
CA ARG A 109 5.86 -8.82 -12.79
C ARG A 109 6.20 -7.99 -11.56
N PRO A 110 7.26 -8.37 -10.83
CA PRO A 110 7.77 -7.62 -9.68
C PRO A 110 8.26 -6.23 -10.11
N VAL A 111 8.07 -5.23 -9.24
CA VAL A 111 8.58 -3.84 -9.36
C VAL A 111 8.40 -3.24 -10.77
N GLN A 112 7.32 -2.50 -10.99
CA GLN A 112 7.02 -1.91 -12.29
C GLN A 112 7.63 -0.51 -12.43
N LYS A 113 7.38 0.13 -13.59
CA LYS A 113 7.88 1.48 -13.89
C LYS A 113 7.49 2.49 -12.80
N ALA A 114 6.29 2.40 -12.25
CA ALA A 114 5.82 3.34 -11.24
C ALA A 114 6.58 3.21 -9.92
N GLU A 115 6.82 1.98 -9.45
CA GLU A 115 7.65 1.72 -8.26
C GLU A 115 9.07 2.24 -8.50
N THR A 116 9.63 1.96 -9.67
CA THR A 116 10.96 2.43 -10.06
C THR A 116 11.04 3.96 -10.04
N VAL A 117 10.05 4.66 -10.58
CA VAL A 117 9.99 6.13 -10.55
C VAL A 117 9.87 6.64 -9.13
N PHE A 118 8.96 6.07 -8.32
CA PHE A 118 8.73 6.51 -6.95
C PHE A 118 9.97 6.31 -6.06
N PHE A 119 10.51 5.10 -6.00
CA PHE A 119 11.65 4.75 -5.13
C PHE A 119 13.01 5.29 -5.63
N ASN A 120 13.07 5.87 -6.83
CA ASN A 120 14.23 6.66 -7.29
C ASN A 120 14.01 8.18 -7.22
N SER A 121 12.79 8.62 -6.93
CA SER A 121 12.46 10.02 -6.68
C SER A 121 12.57 10.34 -5.20
N ARG A 122 13.04 11.55 -4.88
CA ARG A 122 13.14 11.98 -3.48
C ARG A 122 11.74 12.22 -2.93
N HIS A 123 11.35 11.48 -1.89
CA HIS A 123 10.04 11.55 -1.24
C HIS A 123 10.11 12.06 0.22
N GLY A 124 11.12 12.90 0.51
CA GLY A 124 11.28 13.55 1.82
C GLY A 124 11.92 12.63 2.87
N SER A 125 11.66 12.90 4.15
CA SER A 125 12.16 12.12 5.29
C SER A 125 11.09 11.22 5.92
N VAL A 126 9.91 11.14 5.30
CA VAL A 126 8.77 10.37 5.82
C VAL A 126 9.04 8.89 5.57
N PRO A 127 8.92 8.01 6.58
CA PRO A 127 9.16 6.58 6.40
C PRO A 127 8.16 5.99 5.39
N VAL A 128 8.68 5.24 4.43
CA VAL A 128 7.89 4.52 3.42
C VAL A 128 7.86 3.03 3.77
N ILE A 129 6.67 2.46 3.90
CA ILE A 129 6.46 1.01 4.05
C ILE A 129 5.91 0.49 2.73
N ALA A 130 6.63 -0.41 2.07
CA ALA A 130 6.14 -1.11 0.88
C ALA A 130 5.28 -2.29 1.31
N ILE A 131 4.04 -2.33 0.81
CA ILE A 131 3.04 -3.34 1.15
C ILE A 131 2.73 -4.14 -0.10
N LEU A 132 3.16 -5.39 -0.12
CA LEU A 132 2.77 -6.35 -1.14
C LEU A 132 1.40 -6.89 -0.80
N THR A 133 0.42 -6.57 -1.64
CA THR A 133 -0.96 -7.02 -1.49
C THR A 133 -1.24 -8.24 -2.34
N LYS A 134 -2.34 -8.95 -2.05
CA LYS A 134 -2.80 -10.12 -2.82
C LYS A 134 -1.71 -11.19 -2.95
N PHE A 135 -0.95 -11.41 -1.87
CA PHE A 135 0.12 -12.41 -1.88
C PHE A 135 -0.44 -13.84 -2.05
N ASP A 136 -1.68 -14.06 -1.60
CA ASP A 136 -2.50 -15.24 -1.89
C ASP A 136 -2.57 -15.58 -3.38
N LEU A 137 -2.72 -14.60 -4.28
CA LEU A 137 -2.74 -14.88 -5.72
C LEU A 137 -1.38 -15.38 -6.25
N LEU A 138 -0.27 -14.93 -5.65
CA LEU A 138 1.05 -15.43 -6.02
C LEU A 138 1.22 -16.88 -5.51
N MET A 139 0.75 -17.16 -4.30
CA MET A 139 0.75 -18.51 -3.72
C MET A 139 -0.06 -19.48 -4.58
N GLU A 140 -1.29 -19.11 -4.96
CA GLU A 140 -2.15 -19.90 -5.84
C GLU A 140 -1.50 -20.15 -7.21
N GLU A 141 -0.84 -19.15 -7.79
CA GLU A 141 -0.11 -19.32 -9.06
C GLU A 141 1.08 -20.29 -8.92
N MET A 142 1.79 -20.28 -7.78
CA MET A 142 2.88 -21.24 -7.56
C MET A 142 2.35 -22.64 -7.32
N GLN A 143 1.27 -22.77 -6.54
CA GLN A 143 0.63 -24.05 -6.28
C GLN A 143 0.14 -24.71 -7.58
N GLN A 144 -0.52 -23.95 -8.46
CA GLN A 144 -0.95 -24.46 -9.77
C GLN A 144 0.23 -24.98 -10.62
N LYS A 145 1.38 -24.29 -10.58
CA LYS A 145 2.57 -24.75 -11.32
C LYS A 145 3.13 -26.06 -10.76
N VAL A 146 3.16 -26.18 -9.43
CA VAL A 146 3.62 -27.39 -8.76
C VAL A 146 2.68 -28.58 -9.02
N GLU A 147 1.37 -28.34 -9.00
CA GLU A 147 0.35 -29.35 -9.32
C GLU A 147 0.41 -29.78 -10.79
N ASP A 148 0.61 -28.83 -11.72
CA ASP A 148 0.74 -29.11 -13.16
C ASP A 148 1.96 -29.99 -13.49
N ASP A 149 3.04 -29.88 -12.71
CA ASP A 149 4.23 -30.72 -12.85
C ASP A 149 3.98 -32.17 -12.39
N GLY A 150 2.93 -32.41 -11.60
CA GLY A 150 2.41 -33.74 -11.25
C GLY A 150 3.31 -34.57 -10.34
N GLU A 151 4.23 -33.92 -9.61
CA GLU A 151 5.28 -34.60 -8.83
C GLU A 151 4.96 -34.78 -7.34
N LEU A 152 3.99 -34.04 -6.77
CA LEU A 152 3.80 -33.93 -5.32
C LEU A 152 2.34 -34.21 -4.87
N GLU A 153 2.19 -34.67 -3.63
CA GLU A 153 0.89 -34.71 -2.93
C GLU A 153 0.44 -33.30 -2.52
N ASP A 154 -0.86 -33.08 -2.27
CA ASP A 154 -1.44 -31.74 -2.01
C ASP A 154 -0.72 -30.95 -0.91
N ASP A 155 -0.42 -31.58 0.24
CA ASP A 155 0.26 -30.91 1.36
C ASP A 155 1.71 -30.54 1.00
N GLU A 156 2.40 -31.38 0.23
CA GLU A 156 3.77 -31.11 -0.25
C GLU A 156 3.79 -30.01 -1.32
N ALA A 157 2.75 -29.97 -2.16
CA ALA A 157 2.57 -28.93 -3.18
C ALA A 157 2.34 -27.56 -2.53
N GLU A 158 1.56 -27.47 -1.45
CA GLU A 158 1.36 -26.23 -0.70
C GLU A 158 2.67 -25.73 -0.06
N GLU A 159 3.45 -26.61 0.58
CA GLU A 159 4.73 -26.25 1.19
C GLU A 159 5.74 -25.75 0.14
N GLU A 160 5.80 -26.42 -1.02
CA GLU A 160 6.67 -26.02 -2.12
C GLU A 160 6.22 -24.70 -2.76
N ALA A 161 4.91 -24.49 -2.93
CA ALA A 161 4.37 -23.21 -3.38
C ALA A 161 4.75 -22.06 -2.44
N GLU A 162 4.69 -22.27 -1.12
CA GLU A 162 5.11 -21.27 -0.14
C GLU A 162 6.59 -20.92 -0.26
N LYS A 163 7.45 -21.93 -0.44
CA LYS A 163 8.89 -21.74 -0.66
C LYS A 163 9.15 -20.91 -1.92
N GLN A 164 8.51 -21.27 -3.04
CA GLN A 164 8.68 -20.55 -4.31
C GLN A 164 8.17 -19.11 -4.23
N ALA A 165 6.98 -18.88 -3.67
CA ALA A 165 6.42 -17.55 -3.50
C ALA A 165 7.28 -16.68 -2.56
N THR A 166 7.83 -17.28 -1.50
CA THR A 166 8.74 -16.58 -0.57
C THR A 166 10.08 -16.26 -1.23
N ALA A 167 10.62 -17.14 -2.07
CA ALA A 167 11.81 -16.85 -2.86
C ALA A 167 11.60 -15.69 -3.84
N ILE A 168 10.45 -15.67 -4.53
CA ILE A 168 10.05 -14.57 -5.42
C ILE A 168 9.93 -13.26 -4.62
N TYR A 169 9.31 -13.30 -3.44
CA TYR A 169 9.19 -12.15 -2.55
C TYR A 169 10.56 -11.56 -2.17
N GLU A 170 11.47 -12.39 -1.65
CA GLU A 170 12.77 -11.93 -1.18
C GLU A 170 13.63 -11.40 -2.34
N GLU A 171 13.72 -12.14 -3.45
CA GLU A 171 14.63 -11.81 -4.56
C GLU A 171 14.07 -10.70 -5.46
N HIS A 172 12.80 -10.78 -5.86
CA HIS A 172 12.26 -9.90 -6.89
C HIS A 172 11.49 -8.70 -6.37
N PHE A 173 11.02 -8.73 -5.12
CA PHE A 173 10.35 -7.58 -4.52
C PHE A 173 11.24 -6.90 -3.50
N LYS A 174 11.57 -7.58 -2.40
CA LYS A 174 12.26 -6.96 -1.27
C LYS A 174 13.66 -6.49 -1.66
N LYS A 175 14.51 -7.37 -2.19
CA LYS A 175 15.87 -7.02 -2.61
C LYS A 175 15.87 -5.93 -3.69
N ALA A 176 14.99 -6.06 -4.69
CA ALA A 176 14.83 -5.06 -5.74
C ALA A 176 14.47 -3.66 -5.18
N LEU A 177 13.46 -3.56 -4.31
CA LEU A 177 13.07 -2.30 -3.67
C LEU A 177 14.16 -1.74 -2.76
N MET A 178 14.83 -2.59 -1.99
CA MET A 178 15.91 -2.19 -1.07
C MET A 178 17.15 -1.69 -1.81
N SER A 179 17.32 -2.06 -3.08
CA SER A 179 18.42 -1.58 -3.94
C SER A 179 18.17 -0.21 -4.60
N MET A 180 16.96 0.34 -4.46
CA MET A 180 16.60 1.63 -5.08
C MET A 180 17.27 2.80 -4.35
N LYS A 181 17.33 3.97 -5.01
CA LYS A 181 18.00 5.16 -4.45
C LYS A 181 17.38 5.66 -3.14
N TYR A 182 16.06 5.54 -2.99
CA TYR A 182 15.31 5.90 -1.79
C TYR A 182 14.45 4.71 -1.37
N PRO A 183 15.06 3.65 -0.79
CA PRO A 183 14.38 2.40 -0.52
C PRO A 183 13.31 2.58 0.57
N PRO A 184 12.30 1.68 0.62
CA PRO A 184 11.37 1.65 1.73
C PRO A 184 12.11 1.33 3.04
N THR A 185 11.57 1.83 4.15
CA THR A 185 12.02 1.48 5.51
C THR A 185 11.73 0.01 5.83
N GLN A 186 10.63 -0.52 5.29
CA GLN A 186 10.26 -1.92 5.43
C GLN A 186 9.45 -2.40 4.21
N VAL A 187 9.57 -3.68 3.89
CA VAL A 187 8.74 -4.37 2.91
C VAL A 187 7.95 -5.44 3.67
N ILE A 188 6.63 -5.46 3.50
CA ILE A 188 5.74 -6.44 4.14
C ILE A 188 4.86 -7.10 3.06
N LYS A 189 4.47 -8.35 3.29
CA LYS A 189 3.50 -9.09 2.45
C LYS A 189 2.20 -9.29 3.21
N LEU A 190 1.07 -9.09 2.52
CA LEU A 190 -0.28 -9.32 3.02
C LEU A 190 -0.94 -10.45 2.22
N SER A 191 -1.32 -11.51 2.93
CA SER A 191 -2.14 -12.61 2.44
C SER A 191 -3.56 -12.49 3.00
N ASN A 192 -4.57 -12.95 2.24
CA ASN A 192 -5.94 -13.05 2.75
C ASN A 192 -6.13 -14.14 3.82
N GLY A 193 -5.18 -15.07 3.97
CA GLY A 193 -5.12 -16.04 5.06
C GLY A 193 -4.53 -15.43 6.34
N ASN A 194 -5.24 -15.64 7.46
CA ASN A 194 -4.88 -15.32 8.85
C ASN A 194 -3.74 -14.31 9.02
N CYS A 195 -4.14 -13.05 9.15
CA CYS A 195 -3.30 -12.00 9.68
C CYS A 195 -2.82 -12.41 11.08
N SER A 196 -1.67 -13.07 11.17
CA SER A 196 -0.86 -13.10 12.39
C SER A 196 -0.21 -11.72 12.51
N LEU A 197 -1.06 -10.71 12.74
CA LEU A 197 -0.68 -9.52 13.49
C LEU A 197 -0.37 -10.01 14.91
N ASN A 198 0.78 -10.64 15.08
CA ASN A 198 1.42 -10.70 16.36
C ASN A 198 1.67 -9.26 16.78
N ARG A 199 0.79 -8.82 17.69
CA ARG A 199 0.81 -7.57 18.46
C ARG A 199 2.15 -6.84 18.38
N ILE A 200 2.12 -5.64 17.81
CA ILE A 200 3.04 -4.57 18.18
C ILE A 200 2.55 -3.97 19.49
#